data_AF-A0A2J0LNG3-F1
#
_entry.id   AF-A0A2J0LNG3-F1
#
_cell.length_a   1.000
_cell.length_b   1.000
_cell.length_c   1.000
_cell.angle_alpha   90.00
_cell.angle_beta   90.00
_cell.angle_gamma   90.00
#
_symmetry.space_group_name_H-M   'P 1'
#
loop_
_entity.id
_entity.type
_entity.pdbx_description
1 polymer ?
#
loop_
_entity_poly.entity_id
_entity_poly.type
_entity_poly.pdbx_seq_one_letter_code
_entity_poly.pdbx_strand_id
1 'polypeptide(L)'
;RNRLNKQKAFYTAKAGIRDAVNKRLKYIDSGNVIYADSFNQPWLGNESFSDEQANININKASLEALTEFLRYKGVDDETSANLAESVVNYRDKNLRFDTASEILLAEGMTEDIFYDIIRDITVYGSGAVNINTASRAVLSAVLTEELADYILSTRKWFQDSGEGVWFVAIASDDSAGQAYILHNSASVRNILSDNPELGVAYQQKLISVVSSVFRVKSGSIEAIVRFKENGDFEFLYWNQDSKYVI
;
A
#
# COMPACT_ATOMS: atom_id res chain seq x y z
N ARG A 1 -30.86 16.13 12.57
CA ARG A 1 -30.83 14.64 12.56
C ARG A 1 -29.69 14.09 11.68
N ASN A 2 -29.51 14.56 10.43
CA ASN A 2 -28.47 14.05 9.53
C ASN A 2 -27.01 14.29 10.01
N ARG A 3 -26.66 15.50 10.48
CA ARG A 3 -25.31 15.81 11.02
C ARG A 3 -24.91 14.97 12.24
N LEU A 4 -25.85 14.76 13.17
CA LEU A 4 -25.61 13.95 14.37
C LEU A 4 -25.37 12.48 14.02
N ASN A 5 -26.09 11.94 13.03
CA ASN A 5 -25.91 10.58 12.56
C ASN A 5 -24.56 10.40 11.85
N LYS A 6 -24.16 11.35 10.99
CA LYS A 6 -22.83 11.34 10.35
C LYS A 6 -21.70 11.41 11.39
N GLN A 7 -21.86 12.23 12.42
CA GLN A 7 -20.88 12.36 13.49
C GLN A 7 -20.78 11.07 14.32
N LYS A 8 -21.91 10.43 14.64
CA LYS A 8 -21.92 9.11 15.29
C LYS A 8 -21.24 8.05 14.44
N ALA A 9 -21.59 7.96 13.15
CA ALA A 9 -20.97 7.04 12.19
C ALA A 9 -19.45 7.21 12.13
N PHE A 10 -18.98 8.46 12.05
CA PHE A 10 -17.55 8.78 12.06
C PHE A 10 -16.85 8.31 13.33
N TYR A 11 -17.42 8.55 14.52
CA TYR A 11 -16.80 8.10 15.77
C TYR A 11 -16.84 6.57 15.93
N THR A 12 -17.88 5.90 15.43
CA THR A 12 -17.96 4.43 15.39
C THR A 12 -16.88 3.86 14.45
N ALA A 13 -16.73 4.42 13.25
CA ALA A 13 -15.64 4.06 12.33
C ALA A 13 -14.28 4.26 12.99
N LYS A 14 -14.07 5.41 13.62
CA LYS A 14 -12.83 5.72 14.34
C LYS A 14 -12.51 4.72 15.45
N ALA A 15 -13.51 4.32 16.23
CA ALA A 15 -13.33 3.34 17.30
C ALA A 15 -12.99 1.94 16.76
N GLY A 16 -13.72 1.46 15.74
CA GLY A 16 -13.48 0.14 15.14
C GLY A 16 -12.10 0.03 14.49
N ILE A 17 -11.70 1.06 13.74
CA ILE A 17 -10.36 1.10 13.14
C ILE A 17 -9.27 1.17 14.19
N ARG A 18 -9.43 1.99 15.24
CA ARG A 18 -8.45 2.06 16.33
C ARG A 18 -8.32 0.72 17.07
N ASP A 19 -9.42 0.02 17.28
CA ASP A 19 -9.40 -1.32 17.88
C ASP A 19 -8.65 -2.34 16.99
N ALA A 20 -8.92 -2.35 15.68
CA ALA A 20 -8.22 -3.21 14.72
C ALA A 20 -6.70 -2.92 14.66
N VAL A 21 -6.32 -1.64 14.66
CA VAL A 21 -4.90 -1.22 14.76
C VAL A 21 -4.30 -1.79 16.05
N ASN A 22 -4.91 -1.51 17.21
CA ASN A 22 -4.39 -1.95 18.50
C ASN A 22 -4.27 -3.47 18.63
N LYS A 23 -5.21 -4.23 18.06
CA LYS A 23 -5.11 -5.69 17.99
C LYS A 23 -3.89 -6.12 17.19
N ARG A 24 -3.68 -5.51 16.02
CA ARG A 24 -2.51 -5.79 15.17
C ARG A 24 -1.21 -5.49 15.88
N LEU A 25 -1.15 -4.39 16.63
CA LEU A 25 0.00 -4.04 17.49
C LEU A 25 0.29 -5.11 18.53
N LYS A 26 -0.73 -5.49 19.32
CA LYS A 26 -0.56 -6.53 20.35
C LYS A 26 -0.09 -7.87 19.79
N TYR A 27 -0.54 -8.22 18.59
CA TYR A 27 -0.09 -9.43 17.90
C TYR A 27 1.41 -9.36 17.60
N ILE A 28 1.88 -8.23 17.10
CA ILE A 28 3.31 -7.99 16.85
C ILE A 28 4.10 -8.01 18.18
N ASP A 29 3.63 -7.30 19.20
CA ASP A 29 4.28 -7.21 20.52
C ASP A 29 4.41 -8.57 21.22
N SER A 30 3.53 -9.52 20.89
CA SER A 30 3.59 -10.90 21.40
C SER A 30 4.71 -11.73 20.77
N GLY A 31 5.59 -11.13 19.97
CA GLY A 31 6.71 -11.79 19.29
C GLY A 31 6.30 -12.54 18.02
N ASN A 32 5.10 -12.31 17.50
CA ASN A 32 4.66 -12.97 16.27
C ASN A 32 5.32 -12.31 15.05
N VAL A 33 5.90 -13.14 14.19
CA VAL A 33 6.46 -12.70 12.90
C VAL A 33 5.33 -12.49 11.89
N ILE A 34 5.37 -11.36 11.17
CA ILE A 34 4.50 -11.13 10.01
C ILE A 34 5.37 -11.16 8.76
N TYR A 35 5.09 -12.10 7.86
CA TYR A 35 5.81 -12.20 6.59
C TYR A 35 5.30 -11.16 5.58
N ALA A 36 6.24 -10.60 4.81
CA ALA A 36 6.04 -9.67 3.69
C ALA A 36 4.75 -9.94 2.90
N ASP A 37 4.70 -11.12 2.28
CA ASP A 37 3.65 -11.49 1.34
C ASP A 37 2.34 -11.93 2.04
N SER A 38 2.40 -12.13 3.37
CA SER A 38 1.22 -12.41 4.21
C SER A 38 0.61 -11.15 4.83
N PHE A 39 1.25 -9.99 4.68
CA PHE A 39 0.80 -8.76 5.32
C PHE A 39 -0.59 -8.33 4.84
N ASN A 40 -0.81 -8.35 3.52
CA ASN A 40 -2.05 -7.91 2.88
C ASN A 40 -3.19 -8.94 2.95
N GLN A 41 -2.99 -10.07 3.63
CA GLN A 41 -4.01 -11.10 3.79
C GLN A 41 -4.95 -10.80 4.97
N PRO A 42 -6.21 -11.27 4.93
CA PRO A 42 -7.09 -11.22 6.09
C PRO A 42 -6.42 -11.87 7.31
N TRP A 43 -6.48 -11.20 8.46
CA TRP A 43 -5.74 -11.62 9.65
C TRP A 43 -6.64 -12.11 10.78
N LEU A 44 -7.76 -11.43 11.08
CA LEU A 44 -8.68 -11.83 12.15
C LEU A 44 -10.16 -11.69 11.74
N GLY A 45 -10.75 -12.77 11.22
CA GLY A 45 -12.16 -12.80 10.86
C GLY A 45 -12.55 -11.72 9.84
N ASN A 46 -13.25 -10.68 10.29
CA ASN A 46 -13.68 -9.55 9.46
C ASN A 46 -12.70 -8.36 9.48
N GLU A 47 -11.51 -8.53 10.03
CA GLU A 47 -10.47 -7.51 10.09
C GLU A 47 -9.37 -7.78 9.07
N SER A 48 -9.03 -6.75 8.28
CA SER A 48 -7.89 -6.77 7.37
C SER A 48 -7.07 -5.49 7.51
N PHE A 49 -5.77 -5.62 7.28
CA PHE A 49 -4.83 -4.52 7.35
C PHE A 49 -3.88 -4.66 6.16
N SER A 50 -3.96 -3.74 5.20
CA SER A 50 -3.16 -3.80 3.98
C SER A 50 -2.38 -2.50 3.78
N ASP A 51 -1.21 -2.64 3.17
CA ASP A 51 -0.31 -1.53 2.91
C ASP A 51 -0.68 -0.83 1.60
N GLU A 52 -1.15 0.42 1.69
CA GLU A 52 -1.51 1.19 0.50
C GLU A 52 -0.29 1.59 -0.32
N GLN A 53 0.89 1.68 0.30
CA GLN A 53 2.13 1.94 -0.43
C GLN A 53 2.71 0.69 -1.10
N ALA A 54 2.07 -0.48 -0.95
CA ALA A 54 2.35 -1.66 -1.77
C ALA A 54 1.86 -1.50 -3.22
N ASN A 55 1.01 -0.50 -3.49
CA ASN A 55 0.30 -0.29 -4.73
C ASN A 55 0.85 0.89 -5.53
N ILE A 56 0.58 0.93 -6.83
CA ILE A 56 0.98 2.03 -7.71
C ILE A 56 0.12 3.25 -7.41
N ASN A 57 0.77 4.37 -7.05
CA ASN A 57 0.06 5.62 -6.86
C ASN A 57 -0.25 6.30 -8.20
N ILE A 58 -1.50 6.22 -8.67
CA ILE A 58 -1.91 6.76 -9.98
C ILE A 58 -1.84 8.29 -10.06
N ASN A 59 -1.76 8.98 -8.93
CA ASN A 59 -1.56 10.42 -8.87
C ASN A 59 -0.08 10.85 -9.00
N LYS A 60 0.86 9.90 -8.94
CA LYS A 60 2.30 10.19 -8.82
C LYS A 60 3.21 9.34 -9.70
N ALA A 61 2.79 8.14 -10.08
CA ALA A 61 3.56 7.24 -10.93
C ALA A 61 3.95 7.90 -12.26
N SER A 62 5.14 7.60 -12.77
CA SER A 62 5.56 8.08 -14.08
C SER A 62 4.70 7.46 -15.19
N LEU A 63 4.75 8.06 -16.38
CA LEU A 63 4.12 7.48 -17.57
C LEU A 63 4.65 6.06 -17.83
N GLU A 64 5.98 5.90 -17.78
CA GLU A 64 6.65 4.61 -17.94
C GLU A 64 6.16 3.56 -16.95
N ALA A 65 6.05 3.89 -15.65
CA ALA A 65 5.59 2.94 -14.65
C ALA A 65 4.13 2.53 -14.85
N LEU A 66 3.26 3.44 -15.28
CA LEU A 66 1.87 3.12 -15.60
C LEU A 66 1.78 2.23 -16.84
N THR A 67 2.59 2.51 -17.87
CA THR A 67 2.66 1.69 -19.09
C THR A 67 3.10 0.27 -18.77
N GLU A 68 4.23 0.10 -18.07
CA GLU A 68 4.76 -1.22 -17.74
C GLU A 68 3.80 -2.01 -16.83
N PHE A 69 3.12 -1.34 -15.91
CA PHE A 69 2.09 -1.97 -15.10
C PHE A 69 0.92 -2.52 -15.93
N LEU A 70 0.38 -1.71 -16.85
CA LEU A 70 -0.74 -2.13 -17.71
C LEU A 70 -0.32 -3.28 -18.65
N ARG A 71 0.89 -3.22 -19.20
CA ARG A 71 1.46 -4.31 -20.01
C ARG A 71 1.59 -5.60 -19.20
N TYR A 72 2.10 -5.50 -17.98
CA TYR A 72 2.19 -6.65 -17.07
C TYR A 72 0.82 -7.27 -16.79
N LYS A 73 -0.22 -6.43 -16.74
CA LYS A 73 -1.62 -6.85 -16.56
C LYS A 73 -2.26 -7.45 -17.82
N GLY A 74 -1.53 -7.56 -18.92
CA GLY A 74 -1.99 -8.19 -20.15
C GLY A 74 -2.71 -7.24 -21.10
N VAL A 75 -2.69 -5.93 -20.83
CA VAL A 75 -3.13 -4.92 -21.79
C VAL A 75 -2.06 -4.83 -22.90
N ASP A 76 -2.47 -4.78 -24.16
CA ASP A 76 -1.53 -4.71 -25.27
C ASP A 76 -0.69 -3.42 -25.23
N ASP A 77 0.46 -3.43 -25.92
CA ASP A 77 1.45 -2.35 -25.84
C ASP A 77 0.89 -0.97 -26.23
N GLU A 78 0.08 -0.90 -27.29
CA GLU A 78 -0.50 0.35 -27.79
C GLU A 78 -1.57 0.86 -26.81
N THR A 79 -2.50 -0.01 -26.40
CA THR A 79 -3.54 0.34 -25.43
C THR A 79 -2.92 0.74 -24.08
N SER A 80 -1.87 0.07 -23.63
CA SER A 80 -1.18 0.40 -22.38
C SER A 80 -0.60 1.81 -22.40
N ALA A 81 0.11 2.17 -23.46
CA ALA A 81 0.69 3.50 -23.60
C ALA A 81 -0.39 4.59 -23.66
N ASN A 82 -1.44 4.37 -24.47
CA ASN A 82 -2.55 5.33 -24.60
C ASN A 82 -3.31 5.52 -23.27
N LEU A 83 -3.57 4.45 -22.53
CA LEU A 83 -4.22 4.51 -21.22
C LEU A 83 -3.34 5.20 -20.18
N ALA A 84 -2.04 4.89 -20.14
CA ALA A 84 -1.11 5.55 -19.22
C ALA A 84 -1.05 7.06 -19.49
N GLU A 85 -0.99 7.48 -20.76
CA GLU A 85 -1.08 8.88 -21.15
C GLU A 85 -2.41 9.50 -20.73
N SER A 86 -3.52 8.80 -20.91
CA SER A 86 -4.85 9.25 -20.50
C SER A 86 -4.95 9.49 -18.99
N VAL A 87 -4.42 8.57 -18.17
CA VAL A 87 -4.36 8.71 -16.70
C VAL A 87 -3.51 9.92 -16.30
N VAL A 88 -2.34 10.10 -16.91
CA VAL A 88 -1.46 11.26 -16.65
C VAL A 88 -2.14 12.56 -17.08
N ASN A 89 -2.72 12.59 -18.28
CA ASN A 89 -3.46 13.73 -18.81
C ASN A 89 -4.62 14.12 -17.90
N TYR A 90 -5.38 13.14 -17.40
CA TYR A 90 -6.49 13.39 -16.51
C TYR A 90 -6.02 14.05 -15.22
N ARG A 91 -5.05 13.45 -14.50
CA ARG A 91 -4.61 13.98 -13.19
C ARG A 91 -3.92 15.35 -13.29
N ASP A 92 -3.29 15.65 -14.43
CA ASP A 92 -2.59 16.91 -14.65
C ASP A 92 -3.54 18.04 -15.11
N LYS A 93 -4.63 17.73 -15.81
CA LYS A 93 -5.59 18.71 -16.36
C LYS A 93 -6.86 18.88 -15.52
N ASN A 94 -7.37 17.81 -14.92
CA ASN A 94 -8.69 17.73 -14.31
C ASN A 94 -8.66 17.56 -12.77
N LEU A 95 -7.51 17.85 -12.15
CA LEU A 95 -7.18 17.56 -10.74
C LEU A 95 -6.83 16.10 -10.49
N ARG A 96 -6.16 15.86 -9.35
CA ARG A 96 -5.80 14.52 -8.87
C ARG A 96 -7.04 13.69 -8.56
N PHE A 97 -6.93 12.38 -8.72
CA PHE A 97 -7.94 11.41 -8.30
C PHE A 97 -8.07 11.40 -6.77
N ASP A 98 -9.31 11.47 -6.26
CA ASP A 98 -9.65 11.40 -4.84
C ASP A 98 -9.85 9.95 -4.36
N THR A 99 -10.24 9.06 -5.27
CA THR A 99 -10.35 7.61 -5.04
C THR A 99 -9.77 6.82 -6.21
N ALA A 100 -9.33 5.58 -5.97
CA ALA A 100 -8.79 4.74 -7.04
C ALA A 100 -9.84 4.43 -8.13
N SER A 101 -11.12 4.37 -7.78
CA SER A 101 -12.23 4.12 -8.72
C SER A 101 -12.41 5.24 -9.75
N GLU A 102 -11.94 6.45 -9.48
CA GLU A 102 -12.01 7.57 -10.43
C GLU A 102 -11.08 7.39 -11.62
N ILE A 103 -10.22 6.37 -11.63
CA ILE A 103 -9.44 6.02 -12.82
C ILE A 103 -10.33 5.69 -14.04
N LEU A 104 -11.59 5.29 -13.81
CA LEU A 104 -12.62 5.11 -14.84
C LEU A 104 -12.96 6.42 -15.60
N LEU A 105 -12.54 7.58 -15.07
CA LEU A 105 -12.70 8.87 -15.75
C LEU A 105 -11.60 9.13 -16.79
N ALA A 106 -10.52 8.34 -16.80
CA ALA A 106 -9.52 8.38 -17.85
C ALA A 106 -10.11 7.82 -19.15
N GLU A 107 -9.95 8.56 -20.24
CA GLU A 107 -10.36 8.14 -21.57
C GLU A 107 -9.75 6.77 -21.93
N GLY A 108 -10.57 5.87 -22.46
CA GLY A 108 -10.19 4.51 -22.83
C GLY A 108 -10.26 3.48 -21.69
N MET A 109 -10.36 3.90 -20.42
CA MET A 109 -10.43 2.96 -19.29
C MET A 109 -11.75 2.17 -19.32
N THR A 110 -11.68 0.85 -19.43
CA THR A 110 -12.84 -0.04 -19.42
C THR A 110 -13.06 -0.65 -18.04
N GLU A 111 -14.27 -1.15 -17.78
CA GLU A 111 -14.56 -1.86 -16.52
C GLU A 111 -13.69 -3.11 -16.36
N ASP A 112 -13.42 -3.85 -17.44
CA ASP A 112 -12.59 -5.06 -17.39
C ASP A 112 -11.17 -4.74 -16.93
N ILE A 113 -10.53 -3.75 -17.57
CA ILE A 113 -9.18 -3.30 -17.18
C ILE A 113 -9.20 -2.77 -15.75
N PHE A 114 -10.22 -1.98 -15.40
CA PHE A 114 -10.39 -1.46 -14.05
C PHE A 114 -10.43 -2.58 -12.99
N TYR A 115 -11.25 -3.61 -13.18
CA TYR A 115 -11.36 -4.72 -12.22
C TYR A 115 -10.07 -5.54 -12.13
N ASP A 116 -9.29 -5.62 -13.20
CA ASP A 116 -7.99 -6.31 -13.20
C ASP A 116 -6.88 -5.54 -12.46
N ILE A 117 -6.99 -4.21 -12.36
CA ILE A 117 -5.95 -3.36 -11.77
C ILE A 117 -6.30 -2.75 -10.41
N ILE A 118 -7.58 -2.64 -10.05
CA ILE A 118 -8.04 -1.84 -8.89
C ILE A 118 -7.37 -2.24 -7.57
N ARG A 119 -6.96 -3.51 -7.43
CA ARG A 119 -6.31 -4.03 -6.23
C ARG A 119 -4.83 -3.64 -6.09
N ASP A 120 -4.18 -3.27 -7.20
CA ASP A 120 -2.75 -2.95 -7.27
C ASP A 120 -2.49 -1.44 -7.46
N ILE A 121 -3.55 -0.61 -7.40
CA ILE A 121 -3.45 0.85 -7.49
C ILE A 121 -3.91 1.54 -6.21
N THR A 122 -3.44 2.77 -6.01
CA THR A 122 -3.87 3.66 -4.93
C THR A 122 -3.81 5.12 -5.39
N VAL A 123 -4.47 6.00 -4.66
CA VAL A 123 -4.29 7.46 -4.77
C VAL A 123 -3.52 8.03 -3.58
N TYR A 124 -3.23 7.22 -2.56
CA TYR A 124 -2.67 7.63 -1.28
C TYR A 124 -1.17 7.33 -1.15
N GLY A 125 -0.51 7.98 -0.19
CA GLY A 125 0.91 7.75 0.11
C GLY A 125 1.88 8.67 -0.64
N SER A 126 3.18 8.37 -0.52
CA SER A 126 4.26 9.22 -1.03
C SER A 126 4.45 9.11 -2.54
N GLY A 127 4.03 8.01 -3.16
CA GLY A 127 4.32 7.63 -4.55
C GLY A 127 5.40 6.55 -4.65
N ALA A 128 6.24 6.42 -3.63
CA ALA A 128 7.25 5.37 -3.55
C ALA A 128 6.61 4.03 -3.17
N VAL A 129 6.91 2.99 -3.93
CA VAL A 129 6.41 1.62 -3.74
C VAL A 129 7.16 0.93 -2.60
N ASN A 130 6.43 0.40 -1.62
CA ASN A 130 7.03 -0.37 -0.53
C ASN A 130 7.46 -1.77 -1.02
N ILE A 131 8.76 -1.99 -1.16
CA ILE A 131 9.33 -3.25 -1.64
C ILE A 131 9.22 -4.39 -0.63
N ASN A 132 8.66 -4.17 0.55
CA ASN A 132 8.37 -5.24 1.51
C ASN A 132 6.99 -5.88 1.28
N THR A 133 6.07 -5.22 0.57
CA THR A 133 4.65 -5.64 0.44
C THR A 133 4.15 -5.62 -0.99
N ALA A 134 4.82 -4.87 -1.87
CA ALA A 134 4.42 -4.73 -3.26
C ALA A 134 4.33 -6.10 -3.96
N SER A 135 3.28 -6.29 -4.75
CA SER A 135 3.13 -7.47 -5.59
C SER A 135 4.19 -7.49 -6.70
N ARG A 136 4.38 -8.64 -7.35
CA ARG A 136 5.27 -8.73 -8.52
C ARG A 136 4.90 -7.71 -9.59
N ALA A 137 3.60 -7.61 -9.92
CA ALA A 137 3.10 -6.67 -10.92
C ALA A 137 3.51 -5.22 -10.59
N VAL A 138 3.42 -4.83 -9.32
CA VAL A 138 3.79 -3.48 -8.89
C VAL A 138 5.31 -3.28 -8.86
N LEU A 139 6.09 -4.30 -8.47
CA LEU A 139 7.55 -4.23 -8.53
C LEU A 139 8.06 -4.10 -9.97
N SER A 140 7.57 -4.94 -10.88
CA SER A 140 7.91 -4.92 -12.31
C SER A 140 7.53 -3.61 -13.00
N ALA A 141 6.60 -2.84 -12.45
CA ALA A 141 6.23 -1.54 -12.98
C ALA A 141 7.25 -0.43 -12.65
N VAL A 142 8.00 -0.56 -11.55
CA VAL A 142 8.89 0.51 -11.06
C VAL A 142 10.37 0.10 -11.02
N LEU A 143 10.65 -1.17 -11.33
CA LEU A 143 11.98 -1.78 -11.37
C LEU A 143 12.07 -2.71 -12.59
N THR A 144 13.28 -3.15 -12.91
CA THR A 144 13.47 -4.24 -13.88
C THR A 144 12.97 -5.57 -13.31
N GLU A 145 12.61 -6.50 -14.19
CA GLU A 145 12.22 -7.87 -13.79
C GLU A 145 13.28 -8.57 -12.93
N GLU A 146 14.57 -8.37 -13.24
CA GLU A 146 15.68 -8.93 -12.46
C GLU A 146 15.69 -8.42 -11.01
N LEU A 147 15.48 -7.11 -10.82
CA LEU A 147 15.40 -6.52 -9.48
C LEU A 147 14.13 -6.94 -8.74
N ALA A 148 13.00 -7.09 -9.45
CA ALA A 148 11.77 -7.61 -8.88
C ALA A 148 11.95 -9.07 -8.39
N ASP A 149 12.57 -9.93 -9.20
CA ASP A 149 12.94 -11.30 -8.85
C ASP A 149 13.89 -11.37 -7.65
N TYR A 150 14.89 -10.50 -7.63
CA TYR A 150 15.82 -10.39 -6.53
C TYR A 150 15.10 -10.02 -5.21
N ILE A 151 14.20 -9.04 -5.24
CA ILE A 151 13.40 -8.66 -4.05
C ILE A 151 12.54 -9.84 -3.59
N LEU A 152 11.80 -10.47 -4.49
CA LEU A 152 10.87 -11.55 -4.14
C LEU A 152 11.60 -12.79 -3.61
N SER A 153 12.73 -13.17 -4.22
CA SER A 153 13.57 -14.27 -3.71
C SER A 153 14.16 -13.95 -2.34
N THR A 154 14.57 -12.70 -2.11
CA THR A 154 15.04 -12.23 -0.81
C THR A 154 13.94 -12.28 0.24
N ARG A 155 12.73 -11.82 -0.07
CA ARG A 155 11.56 -11.92 0.82
C ARG A 155 11.28 -13.37 1.21
N LYS A 156 11.31 -14.27 0.22
CA LYS A 156 11.12 -15.71 0.43
C LYS A 156 12.21 -16.30 1.33
N TRP A 157 13.48 -15.92 1.11
CA TRP A 157 14.59 -16.39 1.94
C TRP A 157 14.40 -16.00 3.41
N PHE A 158 14.03 -14.76 3.71
CA PHE A 158 13.72 -14.32 5.08
C PHE A 158 12.53 -15.07 5.70
N GLN A 159 11.53 -15.40 4.87
CA GLN A 159 10.40 -16.20 5.33
C GLN A 159 10.84 -17.63 5.69
N ASP A 160 11.61 -18.27 4.81
CA ASP A 160 12.07 -19.65 4.97
C ASP A 160 13.11 -19.79 6.10
N SER A 161 13.93 -18.76 6.35
CA SER A 161 14.92 -18.76 7.44
C SER A 161 14.30 -18.55 8.83
N GLY A 162 13.01 -18.20 8.90
CA GLY A 162 12.35 -17.81 10.14
C GLY A 162 12.81 -16.46 10.68
N GLU A 163 13.67 -15.73 9.96
CA GLU A 163 14.14 -14.40 10.35
C GLU A 163 13.07 -13.33 10.13
N GLY A 164 12.06 -13.61 9.29
CA GLY A 164 11.02 -12.67 8.93
C GLY A 164 11.56 -11.48 8.16
N VAL A 165 10.88 -11.05 7.09
CA VAL A 165 11.12 -9.69 6.62
C VAL A 165 10.52 -8.80 7.69
N TRP A 166 11.37 -8.08 8.40
CA TRP A 166 10.92 -7.17 9.44
C TRP A 166 10.18 -6.03 8.74
N PHE A 167 8.85 -6.15 8.61
CA PHE A 167 8.03 -5.00 8.94
C PHE A 167 8.46 -4.64 10.33
N VAL A 168 9.42 -3.71 10.44
CA VAL A 168 9.86 -3.39 11.76
C VAL A 168 8.65 -2.97 12.51
N ALA A 169 8.54 -3.63 13.66
CA ALA A 169 7.50 -3.48 14.61
C ALA A 169 7.04 -2.04 14.56
N ILE A 170 5.73 -1.88 14.67
CA ILE A 170 5.28 -0.70 15.35
C ILE A 170 5.79 -0.85 16.78
N ALA A 171 7.09 -0.62 16.99
CA ALA A 171 7.77 -0.93 18.21
C ALA A 171 7.18 0.03 19.22
N SER A 172 6.65 -0.47 20.32
CA SER A 172 6.70 0.30 21.54
C SER A 172 8.16 0.32 21.97
N ASP A 173 8.81 1.47 21.91
CA ASP A 173 10.04 1.65 22.67
C ASP A 173 9.69 1.47 24.15
N ASP A 174 10.45 0.58 24.78
CA ASP A 174 10.22 0.04 26.10
C ASP A 174 10.48 1.16 27.12
N SER A 175 9.42 1.91 27.45
CA SER A 175 9.26 2.83 28.60
C SER A 175 7.93 3.59 28.55
N ALA A 176 7.29 3.73 27.38
CA ALA A 176 6.14 4.63 27.20
C ALA A 176 4.92 4.05 26.45
N GLY A 177 4.98 2.82 25.95
CA GLY A 177 3.84 2.18 25.28
C GLY A 177 3.33 2.92 24.02
N GLN A 178 4.23 3.55 23.27
CA GLN A 178 3.90 4.27 22.03
C GLN A 178 4.43 3.54 20.81
N ALA A 179 3.50 3.18 19.94
CA ALA A 179 3.68 2.59 18.62
C ALA A 179 4.53 3.46 17.66
N TYR A 180 5.72 3.03 17.23
CA TYR A 180 6.55 3.78 16.27
C TYR A 180 6.35 3.37 14.79
N ILE A 181 6.73 4.25 13.84
CA ILE A 181 6.65 3.96 12.39
C ILE A 181 7.59 2.81 12.01
N LEU A 182 7.18 1.98 11.04
CA LEU A 182 7.94 0.86 10.49
C LEU A 182 9.40 1.23 10.16
N HIS A 183 10.37 0.81 10.97
CA HIS A 183 11.80 1.14 10.82
C HIS A 183 12.67 0.01 10.25
N ASN A 184 12.84 -0.16 8.93
CA ASN A 184 13.96 -0.88 8.28
C ASN A 184 14.92 -1.71 9.20
N SER A 185 14.75 -3.04 9.27
CA SER A 185 15.75 -3.92 9.88
C SER A 185 17.08 -3.72 9.18
N ALA A 186 18.20 -3.63 9.90
CA ALA A 186 19.54 -3.40 9.34
C ALA A 186 19.82 -4.18 8.03
N SER A 187 19.30 -5.41 7.92
CA SER A 187 19.35 -6.26 6.74
C SER A 187 18.76 -5.65 5.45
N VAL A 188 17.63 -4.95 5.51
CA VAL A 188 17.01 -4.31 4.33
C VAL A 188 17.85 -3.10 3.87
N ARG A 189 18.43 -2.37 4.83
CA ARG A 189 19.40 -1.30 4.55
C ARG A 189 20.65 -1.83 3.83
N ASN A 190 21.14 -2.99 4.25
CA ASN A 190 22.29 -3.65 3.61
C ASN A 190 21.94 -4.12 2.20
N ILE A 191 20.73 -4.66 1.97
CA ILE A 191 20.28 -5.04 0.63
C ILE A 191 20.28 -3.85 -0.34
N LEU A 192 19.81 -2.67 0.13
CA LEU A 192 19.84 -1.45 -0.67
C LEU A 192 21.27 -0.94 -0.92
N SER A 193 22.21 -1.17 -0.01
CA SER A 193 23.62 -0.77 -0.22
C SER A 193 24.38 -1.74 -1.12
N ASP A 194 24.05 -3.02 -1.05
CA ASP A 194 24.76 -4.08 -1.78
C ASP A 194 24.28 -4.20 -3.24
N ASN A 195 23.12 -3.62 -3.56
CA ASN A 195 22.60 -3.49 -4.91
C ASN A 195 22.50 -2.00 -5.32
N PRO A 196 23.46 -1.47 -6.11
CA PRO A 196 23.48 -0.05 -6.48
C PRO A 196 22.22 0.43 -7.22
N GLU A 197 21.59 -0.42 -8.03
CA GLU A 197 20.38 -0.07 -8.78
C GLU A 197 19.18 0.12 -7.84
N LEU A 198 19.01 -0.75 -6.84
CA LEU A 198 18.03 -0.54 -5.78
C LEU A 198 18.34 0.71 -4.95
N GLY A 199 19.62 0.97 -4.68
CA GLY A 199 20.05 2.20 -4.03
C GLY A 199 19.64 3.45 -4.80
N VAL A 200 19.82 3.46 -6.12
CA VAL A 200 19.40 4.55 -7.02
C VAL A 200 17.87 4.69 -7.02
N ALA A 201 17.13 3.59 -7.19
CA ALA A 201 15.67 3.61 -7.18
C ALA A 201 15.10 4.16 -5.86
N TYR A 202 15.73 3.81 -4.73
CA TYR A 202 15.39 4.32 -3.41
C TYR A 202 15.67 5.82 -3.28
N GLN A 203 16.84 6.29 -3.73
CA GLN A 203 17.20 7.71 -3.72
C GLN A 203 16.27 8.56 -4.60
N GLN A 204 15.82 8.00 -5.73
CA GLN A 204 14.85 8.62 -6.64
C GLN A 204 13.41 8.56 -6.11
N LYS A 205 13.17 7.93 -4.95
CA LYS A 205 11.86 7.73 -4.34
C LYS A 205 10.89 6.94 -5.24
N LEU A 206 11.42 6.07 -6.10
CA LEU A 206 10.61 5.09 -6.83
C LEU A 206 10.16 3.98 -5.87
N ILE A 207 11.07 3.57 -4.99
CA ILE A 207 10.82 2.55 -3.97
C ILE A 207 11.02 3.09 -2.55
N SER A 208 10.40 2.41 -1.61
CA SER A 208 10.49 2.63 -0.17
C SER A 208 10.60 1.29 0.54
N VAL A 209 11.07 1.32 1.78
CA VAL A 209 11.08 0.17 2.70
C VAL A 209 10.22 0.45 3.93
N VAL A 210 9.54 1.60 3.93
CA VAL A 210 8.67 2.08 5.01
C VAL A 210 7.34 2.53 4.44
N SER A 211 6.28 2.24 5.18
CA SER A 211 4.92 2.66 4.86
C SER A 211 4.32 3.44 6.01
N SER A 212 3.55 4.45 5.64
CA SER A 212 2.80 5.32 6.55
C SER A 212 1.31 5.28 6.27
N VAL A 213 0.87 4.69 5.15
CA VAL A 213 -0.54 4.67 4.76
C VAL A 213 -1.02 3.24 4.63
N PHE A 214 -2.13 2.94 5.29
CA PHE A 214 -2.71 1.60 5.32
C PHE A 214 -4.21 1.66 5.12
N ARG A 215 -4.73 0.62 4.49
CA ARG A 215 -6.17 0.33 4.47
C ARG A 215 -6.48 -0.64 5.59
N VAL A 216 -7.47 -0.27 6.38
CA VAL A 216 -7.89 -1.03 7.55
C VAL A 216 -9.38 -1.29 7.42
N LYS A 217 -9.76 -2.57 7.51
CA LYS A 217 -11.14 -3.01 7.56
C LYS A 217 -11.44 -3.54 8.95
N SER A 218 -12.58 -3.14 9.50
CA SER A 218 -13.10 -3.66 10.77
C SER A 218 -14.62 -3.77 10.68
N GLY A 219 -15.11 -5.01 10.52
CA GLY A 219 -16.53 -5.27 10.32
C GLY A 219 -17.03 -4.62 9.03
N SER A 220 -17.99 -3.71 9.14
CA SER A 220 -18.58 -2.99 7.99
C SER A 220 -17.86 -1.71 7.60
N ILE A 221 -16.79 -1.36 8.30
CA ILE A 221 -16.03 -0.13 8.09
C ILE A 221 -14.74 -0.46 7.37
N GLU A 222 -14.46 0.31 6.33
CA GLU A 222 -13.16 0.37 5.69
C GLU A 222 -12.63 1.81 5.79
N ALA A 223 -11.34 1.96 6.08
CA ALA A 223 -10.71 3.26 6.16
C ALA A 223 -9.29 3.23 5.60
N ILE A 224 -8.89 4.35 5.02
CA ILE A 224 -7.50 4.65 4.71
C ILE A 224 -6.97 5.54 5.82
N VAL A 225 -5.94 5.08 6.51
CA VAL A 225 -5.31 5.78 7.61
C VAL A 225 -3.86 6.12 7.28
N ARG A 226 -3.42 7.30 7.70
CA ARG A 226 -2.00 7.67 7.69
C ARG A 226 -1.48 7.71 9.11
N PHE A 227 -0.46 6.91 9.40
CA PHE A 227 0.29 6.95 10.65
C PHE A 227 1.27 8.12 10.64
N LYS A 228 1.38 8.74 11.81
CA LYS A 228 2.28 9.84 12.14
C LYS A 228 3.47 9.29 12.92
N GLU A 229 4.55 10.07 12.97
CA GLU A 229 5.79 9.67 13.64
C GLU A 229 5.60 9.36 15.13
N ASN A 230 4.60 9.97 15.76
CA ASN A 230 4.24 9.75 17.15
C ASN A 230 3.31 8.55 17.40
N GLY A 231 3.06 7.72 16.38
CA GLY A 231 2.19 6.53 16.49
C GLY A 231 0.69 6.78 16.38
N ASP A 232 0.26 8.04 16.40
CA ASP A 232 -1.11 8.40 16.09
C ASP A 232 -1.40 8.21 14.60
N PHE A 233 -2.68 8.17 14.24
CA PHE A 233 -3.08 8.14 12.84
C PHE A 233 -4.23 9.10 12.54
N GLU A 234 -4.29 9.55 11.29
CA GLU A 234 -5.38 10.34 10.74
C GLU A 234 -6.14 9.56 9.66
N PHE A 235 -7.42 9.86 9.51
CA PHE A 235 -8.25 9.30 8.45
C PHE A 235 -8.05 10.12 7.18
N LEU A 236 -7.62 9.47 6.11
CA LEU A 236 -7.61 10.05 4.76
C LEU A 236 -8.94 9.80 4.06
N TYR A 237 -9.52 8.62 4.28
CA TYR A 237 -10.79 8.20 3.72
C TYR A 237 -11.46 7.18 4.65
N TRP A 238 -12.78 7.12 4.64
CA TRP A 238 -13.52 6.02 5.27
C TRP A 238 -14.86 5.80 4.60
N ASN A 239 -15.31 4.56 4.62
CA ASN A 239 -16.62 4.15 4.15
C ASN A 239 -17.25 3.16 5.15
N GLN A 240 -18.57 3.24 5.31
CA GLN A 240 -19.36 2.35 6.14
C GLN A 240 -20.39 1.68 5.23
N ASP A 241 -19.94 0.71 4.44
CA ASP A 241 -20.76 -0.27 3.74
C ASP A 241 -19.82 -1.29 3.06
N SER A 242 -19.32 -2.25 3.83
CA SER A 242 -18.49 -3.33 3.30
C SER A 242 -19.24 -4.35 2.42
N LYS A 243 -20.37 -3.96 1.81
CA LYS A 243 -21.11 -4.80 0.86
C LYS A 243 -20.76 -4.54 -0.60
N TYR A 244 -20.12 -3.42 -0.93
CA TYR A 244 -19.67 -3.14 -2.30
C TYR A 244 -18.37 -2.33 -2.27
N VAL A 245 -17.25 -3.05 -2.27
CA VAL A 245 -16.00 -2.60 -2.89
C VAL A 245 -15.60 -3.78 -3.76
N ILE A 246 -16.00 -3.72 -5.03
CA ILE A 246 -15.49 -4.59 -6.09
C ILE A 246 -14.30 -3.86 -6.68
#